data_AF-A0A679AU83-F1
#
_entry.id   AF-A0A679AU83-F1
#
_cell.length_a   1.000
_cell.length_b   1.000
_cell.length_c   1.000
_cell.angle_alpha   90.00
_cell.angle_beta   90.00
_cell.angle_gamma   90.00
#
_symmetry.space_group_name_H-M   'P 1'
#
loop_
_entity.id
_entity.type
_entity.pdbx_description
1 polymer ?
#
loop_
_entity_poly.entity_id
_entity_poly.type
_entity_poly.pdbx_seq_one_letter_code
_entity_poly.pdbx_strand_id
1 'polypeptide(L)' 'FAGDGSVLDDRCLNGLRETYVALGVPGASVAAGVSKMKEAALSIANDRNGVTPGDCSALMSEIASYFDRAAAAVA' A
#
# COMPACT_ATOMS: atom_id res chain seq x y z
N PHE A 1 -11.44 -3.68 -14.11
CA PHE A 1 -11.85 -2.86 -12.98
C PHE A 1 -11.40 -3.56 -11.71
N ALA A 2 -10.62 -2.90 -10.87
CA ALA A 2 -10.70 -3.15 -9.43
C ALA A 2 -11.11 -1.83 -8.81
N GLY A 3 -10.24 -0.80 -8.75
CA GLY A 3 -10.63 0.51 -8.19
C GLY A 3 -11.20 0.42 -6.78
N ASP A 4 -10.92 -0.70 -6.12
CA ASP A 4 -11.43 -1.11 -4.83
C ASP A 4 -10.38 -2.04 -4.19
N GLY A 5 -10.36 -2.08 -2.85
CA GLY A 5 -9.36 -2.79 -2.08
C GLY A 5 -9.57 -4.31 -1.95
N SER A 6 -10.67 -4.88 -2.46
CA SER A 6 -11.08 -6.26 -2.21
C SER A 6 -10.02 -7.30 -2.56
N VAL A 7 -9.31 -7.13 -3.68
CA VAL A 7 -8.24 -8.06 -4.08
C VAL A 7 -7.08 -8.05 -3.09
N LEU A 8 -6.74 -6.87 -2.57
CA LEU A 8 -5.71 -6.74 -1.55
C LEU A 8 -6.15 -7.40 -0.25
N ASP A 9 -7.38 -7.16 0.19
CA ASP A 9 -7.91 -7.76 1.42
C ASP A 9 -8.03 -9.29 1.30
N ASP A 10 -8.77 -9.78 0.30
CA ASP A 10 -9.18 -11.17 0.21
C ASP A 10 -8.02 -12.11 -0.17
N ARG A 11 -7.09 -11.64 -1.00
CA ARG A 11 -6.01 -12.49 -1.53
C ARG A 11 -4.65 -12.27 -0.89
N CYS A 12 -4.46 -11.19 -0.14
CA CYS A 12 -3.16 -10.86 0.43
C CYS A 12 -3.20 -10.63 1.95
N LEU A 13 -4.11 -9.78 2.43
CA LEU A 13 -4.08 -9.36 3.84
C LEU A 13 -4.78 -10.35 4.79
N ASN A 14 -5.75 -11.11 4.28
CA ASN A 14 -6.50 -12.06 5.10
C ASN A 14 -5.58 -13.17 5.66
N GLY A 15 -5.43 -13.23 6.99
CA GLY A 15 -4.58 -14.21 7.68
C GLY A 15 -3.08 -13.86 7.71
N LEU A 16 -2.66 -12.73 7.12
CA LEU A 16 -1.24 -12.39 6.98
C LEU A 16 -0.60 -12.05 8.32
N ARG A 17 -1.34 -11.36 9.20
CA ARG A 17 -0.86 -11.02 10.55
C ARG A 17 -0.63 -12.27 11.39
N GLU A 18 -1.59 -13.19 11.40
CA GLU A 18 -1.50 -14.47 12.09
C GLU A 18 -0.30 -15.28 11.59
N THR A 19 -0.07 -15.27 10.28
CA THR A 19 1.09 -15.93 9.65
C THR A 19 2.41 -15.29 10.11
N TYR A 20 2.51 -13.97 10.14
CA TYR A 20 3.72 -13.28 10.60
C TYR A 20 4.00 -13.51 12.08
N VAL A 21 2.97 -13.52 12.93
CA VAL A 21 3.11 -13.87 14.34
C VAL A 21 3.62 -15.30 14.50
N ALA A 22 3.07 -16.26 13.74
CA ALA A 22 3.51 -17.66 13.78
C ALA A 22 4.95 -17.87 13.31
N LEU A 23 5.42 -17.07 12.36
CA LEU A 23 6.79 -17.12 11.83
C LEU A 23 7.80 -16.27 12.62
N GLY A 24 7.35 -15.51 13.64
CA GLY A 24 8.21 -14.60 14.40
C GLY A 24 8.64 -13.35 13.61
N VAL A 25 7.91 -13.00 12.56
CA VAL A 25 8.17 -11.80 11.75
C VAL A 25 7.62 -10.57 12.48
N PRO A 26 8.42 -9.52 12.72
CA PRO A 26 7.96 -8.32 13.40
C PRO A 26 7.04 -7.49 12.49
N GLY A 27 5.74 -7.54 12.75
CA GLY A 27 4.70 -6.82 12.00
C GLY A 27 4.95 -5.31 11.88
N ALA A 28 5.42 -4.67 12.94
CA ALA A 28 5.81 -3.25 12.93
C ALA A 28 6.92 -2.93 11.92
N SER A 29 7.90 -3.82 11.75
CA SER A 29 8.97 -3.64 10.75
C SER A 29 8.43 -3.78 9.33
N VAL A 30 7.49 -4.71 9.12
CA VAL A 30 6.80 -4.87 7.83
C VAL A 30 5.96 -3.62 7.52
N ALA A 31 5.18 -3.12 8.47
CA ALA A 31 4.38 -1.90 8.32
C ALA A 31 5.26 -0.65 8.03
N ALA A 32 6.41 -0.54 8.70
CA ALA A 32 7.38 0.51 8.40
C ALA A 32 7.98 0.37 6.99
N GLY A 33 8.22 -0.86 6.52
CA GLY A 33 8.62 -1.15 5.14
C GLY A 33 7.55 -0.72 4.13
N VAL A 34 6.29 -1.05 4.38
CA VAL A 34 5.14 -0.65 3.55
C VAL A 34 5.02 0.87 3.47
N SER A 35 5.26 1.58 4.58
CA SER A 35 5.25 3.05 4.60
C SER A 35 6.35 3.65 3.72
N LYS A 36 7.56 3.08 3.73
CA LYS A 36 8.64 3.51 2.83
C LYS A 36 8.34 3.21 1.36
N MET A 37 7.71 2.06 1.08
CA MET A 37 7.24 1.73 -0.27
C MET A 37 6.18 2.72 -0.75
N LYS A 38 5.26 3.16 0.12
CA LYS A 38 4.28 4.21 -0.18
C LYS A 38 4.94 5.51 -0.65
N GLU A 39 5.93 5.99 0.10
CA GLU A 39 6.65 7.23 -0.23
C GLU A 39 7.34 7.14 -1.60
N ALA A 40 8.04 6.04 -1.86
CA ALA A 40 8.71 5.81 -3.15
C ALA A 40 7.69 5.69 -4.31
N ALA A 41 6.60 4.94 -4.10
CA ALA A 41 5.55 4.76 -5.11
C ALA A 41 4.85 6.07 -5.45
N LEU A 42 4.50 6.90 -4.46
CA LEU A 42 3.90 8.22 -4.69
C LEU A 42 4.86 9.16 -5.41
N SER A 43 6.16 9.11 -5.11
CA SER A 43 7.16 9.91 -5.82
C SER A 43 7.24 9.54 -7.30
N ILE A 44 7.16 8.25 -7.64
CA ILE A 44 7.21 7.76 -9.02
C ILE A 44 5.89 8.06 -9.74
N ALA A 45 4.76 7.80 -9.08
CA ALA A 45 3.44 7.97 -9.67
C ALA A 45 3.06 9.44 -9.90
N ASN A 46 3.65 10.36 -9.14
CA ASN A 46 3.47 11.80 -9.31
C ASN A 46 4.56 12.45 -10.18
N ASP A 47 5.46 11.66 -10.81
CA ASP A 47 6.39 12.19 -11.80
C ASP A 47 5.63 12.65 -13.04
N ARG A 48 5.84 13.91 -13.42
CA ARG A 48 5.18 14.57 -14.56
C ARG A 48 6.00 14.47 -15.84
N ASN A 49 7.20 13.88 -15.78
CA ASN A 49 8.05 13.71 -16.94
C ASN A 49 7.39 12.73 -17.94
N GLY A 50 7.09 13.21 -19.14
CA GLY A 50 6.55 12.38 -20.22
C GLY A 50 5.06 12.04 -20.14
N VAL A 51 4.30 12.69 -19.25
CA VAL A 51 2.85 12.51 -19.10
C VAL A 51 2.12 13.83 -19.34
N THR A 52 0.91 13.75 -19.91
CA THR A 52 0.04 14.93 -20.07
C THR A 52 -0.25 15.56 -18.71
N PRO A 53 -0.01 16.87 -18.52
CA PRO A 53 -0.26 17.52 -17.25
C PRO A 53 -1.75 17.51 -16.90
N GLY A 54 -2.06 17.16 -15.65
CA GLY A 54 -3.41 17.09 -15.10
C GLY A 54 -3.39 16.97 -13.58
N ASP A 55 -4.58 17.03 -12.95
CA ASP A 55 -4.73 16.82 -11.51
C ASP A 55 -5.01 15.35 -11.20
N CYS A 56 -3.99 14.67 -10.69
CA CYS A 56 -4.07 13.28 -10.23
C CYS A 56 -4.15 13.15 -8.70
N SER A 57 -4.47 14.23 -7.97
CA SER A 57 -4.51 14.24 -6.50
C SER A 57 -5.41 13.15 -5.91
N ALA A 58 -6.59 12.92 -6.51
CA ALA A 58 -7.52 11.87 -6.09
C ALA A 58 -6.90 10.47 -6.23
N LEU A 59 -6.22 10.18 -7.35
CA LEU A 59 -5.53 8.91 -7.58
C LEU A 59 -4.37 8.72 -6.60
N MET A 60 -3.60 9.77 -6.32
CA MET A 60 -2.52 9.70 -5.33
C MET A 60 -3.07 9.41 -3.93
N SER A 61 -4.18 10.03 -3.55
CA SER A 61 -4.86 9.77 -2.28
C SER A 61 -5.38 8.33 -2.19
N GLU A 62 -5.93 7.79 -3.30
CA GLU A 62 -6.43 6.42 -3.36
C GLU A 62 -5.28 5.42 -3.22
N ILE A 63 -4.18 5.61 -3.95
CA ILE A 63 -2.97 4.78 -3.83
C ILE A 63 -2.42 4.80 -2.41
N ALA A 64 -2.30 5.98 -1.80
CA ALA A 64 -1.85 6.11 -0.42
C ALA A 64 -2.72 5.29 0.55
N SER A 65 -4.05 5.35 0.37
CA SER A 65 -4.99 4.61 1.22
C SER A 65 -4.81 3.09 1.15
N TYR A 66 -4.44 2.53 -0.01
CA TYR A 66 -4.16 1.10 -0.16
C TYR A 66 -2.89 0.68 0.61
N PHE A 67 -1.84 1.49 0.56
CA PHE A 67 -0.63 1.24 1.34
C PHE A 67 -0.88 1.36 2.85
N ASP A 68 -1.65 2.35 3.28
CA ASP A 68 -1.99 2.53 4.69
C ASP A 68 -2.85 1.37 5.21
N ARG A 69 -3.77 0.86 4.38
CA ARG A 69 -4.56 -0.34 4.68
C ARG A 69 -3.69 -1.59 4.83
N ALA A 70 -2.73 -1.80 3.92
CA ALA A 70 -1.79 -2.92 4.01
C ALA A 70 -0.91 -2.84 5.26
N ALA A 71 -0.40 -1.64 5.60
CA ALA A 71 0.41 -1.43 6.79
C ALA A 71 -0.39 -1.71 8.07
N ALA A 72 -1.64 -1.25 8.13
CA ALA A 72 -2.53 -1.46 9.28
C ALA A 72 -2.91 -2.93 9.48
N ALA A 73 -2.99 -3.72 8.40
CA ALA A 73 -3.32 -5.13 8.49
C ALA A 73 -2.20 -6.00 9.07
N VAL A 74 -0.93 -5.56 8.99
CA VAL A 74 0.24 -6.35 9.42
C VAL A 74 0.92 -5.82 10.69
N ALA A 75 0.62 -4.60 11.12
CA ALA A 75 1.10 -4.01 12.37
C ALA A 75 0.48 -4.69 13.61
#